data_AF-A0A8T2WBS4-F1
#
_entry.id   AF-A0A8T2WBS4-F1
#
_cell.length_a   1.000
_cell.length_b   1.000
_cell.length_c   1.000
_cell.angle_alpha   90.00
_cell.angle_beta   90.00
_cell.angle_gamma   90.00
#
_symmetry.space_group_name_H-M   'P 1'
#
loop_
_entity.id
_entity.type
_entity.pdbx_description
1 polymer ?
#
loop_
_entity_poly.entity_id
_entity_poly.type
_entity_poly.pdbx_seq_one_letter_code
_entity_poly.pdbx_strand_id
1 'polypeptide(L)'
;MSASEFTVLKLYRDCLRLADYISTRGGNRDILRRQVIDAFRRNKDETDPKKIEDQKQAAVRGLSNYMFFEAQRLAKEEIEQGKDKFDG
;
A
#
# COMPACT_ATOMS: atom_id res chain seq x y z
N MET A 1 17.23 12.20 18.34
CA MET A 1 16.58 11.09 17.63
C MET A 1 15.78 11.70 16.47
N SER A 2 15.97 11.17 15.27
CA SER A 2 15.52 11.78 14.00
C SER A 2 13.99 11.88 13.90
N ALA A 3 13.50 12.99 13.36
CA ALA A 3 12.10 13.29 13.17
C ALA A 3 11.55 12.58 11.92
N SER A 4 10.95 11.39 12.11
CA SER A 4 9.88 10.77 11.29
C SER A 4 9.90 9.24 11.42
N GLU A 5 9.80 8.69 12.62
CA GLU A 5 9.53 7.26 12.76
C GLU A 5 8.01 7.01 12.77
N PHE A 6 7.46 6.61 11.62
CA PHE A 6 6.14 6.00 11.61
C PHE A 6 6.16 4.74 12.49
N THR A 7 5.22 4.64 13.43
CA THR A 7 5.13 3.43 14.26
C THR A 7 4.75 2.23 13.39
N VAL A 8 5.23 1.03 13.76
CA VAL A 8 4.85 -0.23 13.08
C VAL A 8 3.33 -0.39 13.02
N LEU A 9 2.61 0.09 14.04
CA LEU A 9 1.14 0.10 14.08
C LEU A 9 0.52 0.99 12.99
N LYS A 10 1.11 2.16 12.71
CA LYS A 10 0.64 3.03 11.64
C LYS A 10 0.86 2.38 10.28
N LEU A 11 2.04 1.80 10.06
CA LEU A 11 2.38 1.08 8.84
C LEU A 11 1.43 -0.10 8.58
N TYR A 12 1.14 -0.88 9.63
CA TYR A 12 0.18 -1.98 9.56
C TYR A 12 -1.22 -1.50 9.15
N ARG A 13 -1.72 -0.42 9.77
CA ARG A 13 -3.03 0.15 9.44
C ARG A 13 -3.07 0.68 8.01
N ASP A 14 -2.01 1.33 7.57
CA ASP A 14 -1.91 1.88 6.22
C ASP A 14 -1.88 0.75 5.17
N CYS A 15 -1.16 -0.36 5.43
CA CYS A 15 -1.23 -1.57 4.57
C CYS A 15 -2.63 -2.20 4.53
N LEU A 16 -3.35 -2.26 5.65
CA LEU A 16 -4.72 -2.78 5.68
C LEU A 16 -5.71 -1.88 4.92
N ARG A 17 -5.58 -0.56 5.03
CA ARG A 17 -6.39 0.39 4.26
C ARG A 17 -6.14 0.23 2.77
N LEU A 18 -4.89 0.04 2.38
CA LEU A 18 -4.54 -0.24 1.00
C LEU A 18 -5.17 -1.54 0.51
N ALA A 19 -5.07 -2.63 1.28
CA ALA A 19 -5.70 -3.90 0.92
C ALA A 19 -7.23 -3.77 0.76
N ASP A 20 -7.88 -3.00 1.63
CA ASP A 20 -9.30 -2.68 1.53
C ASP A 20 -9.61 -1.90 0.25
N TYR A 21 -8.82 -0.87 -0.07
CA TYR A 21 -8.98 -0.09 -1.31
C TYR A 21 -8.79 -0.96 -2.57
N ILE A 22 -7.71 -1.76 -2.63
CA ILE A 22 -7.48 -2.69 -3.76
C ILE A 22 -8.70 -3.59 -3.96
N SER A 23 -9.30 -4.10 -2.89
CA SER A 23 -10.47 -4.98 -3.00
C SER A 23 -11.69 -4.30 -3.63
N THR A 24 -11.83 -2.98 -3.51
CA THR A 24 -12.89 -2.22 -4.20
C THR A 24 -12.65 -2.12 -5.71
N ARG A 25 -11.39 -2.27 -6.15
CA ARG A 25 -10.96 -2.24 -7.55
C ARG A 25 -10.92 -3.64 -8.18
N GLY A 26 -11.03 -4.70 -7.38
CA GLY A 26 -11.03 -6.10 -7.80
C GLY A 26 -10.29 -7.00 -6.81
N GLY A 27 -10.73 -8.25 -6.71
CA GLY A 27 -10.12 -9.26 -5.83
C GLY A 27 -10.81 -9.42 -4.47
N ASN A 28 -10.50 -10.52 -3.79
CA ASN A 28 -11.13 -10.87 -2.52
C ASN A 28 -10.47 -10.11 -1.36
N ARG A 29 -11.24 -9.24 -0.70
CA ARG A 29 -10.82 -8.44 0.46
C ARG A 29 -10.16 -9.26 1.56
N ASP A 30 -10.77 -10.38 1.93
CA ASP A 30 -10.29 -11.20 3.05
C ASP A 30 -8.93 -11.83 2.74
N ILE A 31 -8.72 -12.23 1.48
CA ILE A 31 -7.42 -12.75 1.02
C ILE A 31 -6.35 -11.66 1.11
N LEU A 32 -6.62 -10.47 0.58
CA LEU A 32 -5.65 -9.36 0.58
C LEU A 32 -5.29 -8.91 2.00
N ARG A 33 -6.30 -8.75 2.87
CA ARG A 33 -6.07 -8.42 4.29
C ARG A 33 -5.26 -9.52 4.99
N ARG A 34 -5.58 -10.78 4.72
CA ARG A 34 -4.90 -11.92 5.34
C ARG A 34 -3.42 -11.97 4.96
N GLN A 35 -3.07 -11.66 3.72
CA GLN A 35 -1.66 -11.56 3.29
C GLN A 35 -0.89 -10.50 4.09
N VAL A 36 -1.49 -9.32 4.30
CA VAL A 36 -0.90 -8.27 5.15
C VAL A 36 -0.76 -8.77 6.59
N ILE A 37 -1.82 -9.33 7.17
CA ILE A 37 -1.81 -9.85 8.54
C ILE A 37 -0.73 -10.92 8.72
N ASP A 38 -0.63 -11.87 7.80
CA ASP A 38 0.32 -12.97 7.87
C ASP A 38 1.76 -12.45 7.73
N ALA A 39 2.02 -11.43 6.90
CA ALA A 39 3.34 -10.81 6.79
C ALA A 39 3.80 -10.16 8.11
N PHE A 40 2.92 -9.42 8.78
CA PHE A 40 3.23 -8.82 10.09
C PHE A 40 3.35 -9.87 11.19
N ARG A 41 2.47 -10.88 11.21
CA ARG A 41 2.51 -11.97 12.19
C ARG A 41 3.80 -12.79 12.10
N ARG A 42 4.27 -13.11 10.88
CA ARG A 42 5.53 -13.86 10.67
C ARG A 42 6.75 -13.16 11.24
N ASN A 43 6.72 -11.82 11.36
CA ASN A 43 7.85 -11.02 11.82
C ASN A 43 7.60 -10.37 13.19
N LYS A 44 6.54 -10.77 13.92
CA LYS A 44 6.13 -10.13 15.17
C LYS A 44 7.17 -10.27 16.30
N ASP A 45 7.97 -11.33 16.25
CA ASP A 45 8.98 -11.66 17.26
C ASP A 45 10.41 -11.36 16.75
N GLU A 46 10.54 -10.61 15.65
CA GLU A 46 11.85 -10.20 15.15
C GLU A 46 12.54 -9.25 16.13
N THR A 47 13.82 -9.49 16.38
CA THR A 47 14.63 -8.70 17.33
C THR A 47 15.85 -8.05 16.68
N ASP A 48 16.22 -8.45 15.45
CA ASP A 48 17.31 -7.80 14.72
C ASP A 48 16.88 -6.39 14.26
N PRO A 49 17.50 -5.32 14.78
CA PRO A 49 17.12 -3.95 14.45
C PRO A 49 17.27 -3.62 12.96
N LYS A 50 18.27 -4.21 12.28
CA LYS A 50 18.48 -3.99 10.85
C LYS A 50 17.36 -4.62 10.05
N LYS A 51 17.00 -5.87 10.38
CA LYS A 51 15.93 -6.59 9.71
C LYS A 51 14.57 -5.92 9.90
N ILE A 52 14.29 -5.41 11.11
CA ILE A 52 13.07 -4.63 11.38
C ILE A 52 13.01 -3.40 10.47
N GLU A 53 14.10 -2.65 10.35
CA GLU A 53 14.15 -1.45 9.51
C GLU A 53 14.00 -1.79 8.03
N ASP A 54 14.70 -2.82 7.54
CA ASP A 54 14.57 -3.29 6.15
C ASP A 54 13.12 -3.69 5.81
N GLN A 55 12.43 -4.34 6.75
CA GLN A 55 11.02 -4.71 6.61
C GLN A 55 10.07 -3.51 6.63
N LYS A 56 10.30 -2.53 7.53
CA LYS A 56 9.56 -1.27 7.53
C LYS A 56 9.71 -0.56 6.17
N GLN A 57 10.94 -0.43 5.68
CA GLN A 57 11.22 0.21 4.40
C GLN A 57 10.65 -0.55 3.21
N ALA A 58 10.63 -1.88 3.25
CA ALA A 58 9.97 -2.70 2.23
C ALA A 58 8.46 -2.42 2.18
N ALA A 59 7.79 -2.36 3.33
CA ALA A 59 6.36 -2.05 3.40
C ALA A 59 6.06 -0.61 2.95
N VAL A 60 6.88 0.38 3.36
CA VAL A 60 6.75 1.77 2.88
C VAL A 60 6.90 1.85 1.36
N ARG A 61 7.91 1.18 0.78
CA ARG A 61 8.08 1.12 -0.68
C ARG A 61 6.87 0.47 -1.36
N GLY A 62 6.33 -0.61 -0.80
CA GLY A 62 5.13 -1.26 -1.32
C GLY A 62 3.92 -0.33 -1.37
N LEU A 63 3.67 0.42 -0.29
CA LEU A 63 2.62 1.45 -0.24
C LEU A 63 2.84 2.53 -1.31
N SER A 64 4.05 3.11 -1.35
CA SER A 64 4.38 4.18 -2.30
C SER A 64 4.26 3.74 -3.76
N ASN A 65 4.75 2.55 -4.09
CA ASN A 65 4.66 2.00 -5.44
C ASN A 65 3.21 1.86 -5.90
N TYR A 66 2.33 1.36 -5.01
CA TYR A 66 0.93 1.22 -5.35
C TYR A 66 0.22 2.58 -5.49
N MET A 67 0.46 3.52 -4.56
CA MET A 67 -0.12 4.86 -4.65
C MET A 67 0.30 5.56 -5.95
N PHE A 68 1.55 5.42 -6.35
CA PHE A 68 2.05 5.98 -7.60
C PHE A 68 1.40 5.32 -8.82
N PHE A 69 1.31 3.99 -8.84
CA PHE A 69 0.62 3.25 -9.90
C PHE A 69 -0.85 3.69 -10.03
N GLU A 70 -1.57 3.83 -8.92
CA GLU A 70 -2.95 4.30 -8.94
C GLU A 70 -3.09 5.75 -9.40
N ALA A 71 -2.18 6.64 -8.99
CA ALA A 71 -2.18 8.03 -9.46
C ALA A 71 -1.99 8.10 -10.98
N GLN A 72 -1.06 7.30 -11.53
CA GLN A 72 -0.86 7.21 -12.98
C GLN A 72 -2.10 6.65 -13.70
N ARG A 73 -2.77 5.65 -13.11
CA ARG A 73 -3.99 5.07 -13.66
C ARG A 73 -5.12 6.10 -13.72
N LEU A 74 -5.36 6.84 -12.64
CA LEU A 74 -6.39 7.88 -12.57
C LEU A 74 -6.12 9.02 -13.56
N ALA A 75 -4.87 9.50 -13.65
CA ALA A 75 -4.50 10.53 -14.62
C ALA A 75 -4.75 10.10 -16.07
N LYS A 76 -4.51 8.81 -16.39
CA LYS A 76 -4.81 8.25 -17.71
C LYS A 76 -6.32 8.22 -17.99
N GLU A 77 -7.13 7.78 -17.04
CA GLU A 77 -8.59 7.74 -17.17
C GLU A 77 -9.19 9.15 -17.38
N GLU A 78 -8.65 10.17 -16.72
CA GLU A 78 -9.09 11.57 -16.90
C GLU A 78 -8.79 12.10 -18.31
N ILE A 79 -7.62 11.78 -18.87
CA ILE A 79 -7.25 12.16 -20.24
C ILE A 79 -8.16 11.50 -21.27
N GLU A 80 -8.46 10.21 -21.08
CA GLU A 80 -9.35 9.45 -21.98
C GLU A 80 -10.77 10.01 -21.96
N GLN A 81 -11.33 10.27 -20.77
CA GLN A 81 -12.65 10.91 -20.63
C GLN A 81 -12.71 12.33 -21.19
N GLY A 82 -11.58 13.06 -21.15
CA GLY A 82 -11.47 14.37 -21.78
C GLY A 82 -11.63 14.26 -23.30
N LYS A 83 -10.90 13.35 -23.95
CA LYS A 83 -10.95 13.15 -25.41
C LYS A 83 -12.36 12.77 -25.90
N ASP A 84 -13.02 11.83 -25.23
CA ASP A 84 -14.37 11.39 -25.59
C ASP A 84 -15.41 12.54 -25.56
N LYS A 85 -15.20 13.58 -24.75
CA LYS A 85 -16.11 14.74 -24.63
C LYS A 85 -15.92 15.81 -25.70
N PHE A 86 -14.77 15.83 -26.39
CA PHE A 86 -14.49 16.82 -27.43
C PHE A 86 -14.61 16.24 -28.85
N ASP A 87 -14.52 14.92 -28.99
CA ASP A 87 -14.57 14.22 -30.28
C ASP A 87 -15.95 13.58 -30.61
N GLY A 88 -16.98 13.81 -29.78
CA GLY A 88 -18.35 13.32 -29.96
C GLY A 88 -19.39 14.43 -30.03
#